data_AF-A0A414RL98-F1
#
_entry.id   AF-A0A414RL98-F1
#
_cell.length_a   1.000
_cell.length_b   1.000
_cell.length_c   1.000
_cell.angle_alpha   90.00
_cell.angle_beta   90.00
_cell.angle_gamma   90.00
#
_symmetry.space_group_name_H-M   'P 1'
#
loop_
_entity.id
_entity.type
_entity.pdbx_description
1 polymer ?
#
loop_
_entity_poly.entity_id
_entity_poly.type
_entity_poly.pdbx_seq_one_letter_code
_entity_poly.pdbx_strand_id
1 'polypeptide(L)' 'NISMTAEETAKRIKKSQTDSERMITFDPENRPGVSGLLSTAAICTGRSEVEIAEEIGMGGSGQLKKYVTEAVNE' A
#
# COMPACT_ATOMS: atom_id res chain seq x y z
N ASN A 1 -14.92 -3.38 20.07
CA ASN A 1 -13.58 -3.90 19.71
C ASN A 1 -13.44 -3.88 18.20
N ILE A 2 -13.07 -2.73 17.63
CA ILE A 2 -12.58 -2.70 16.25
C ILE A 2 -11.09 -3.02 16.37
N SER A 3 -10.81 -4.31 16.24
CA SER A 3 -9.49 -4.91 16.41
C SER A 3 -8.57 -4.46 15.27
N MET A 4 -7.38 -3.99 15.66
CA MET A 4 -6.27 -3.44 14.84
C MET A 4 -6.48 -2.00 14.36
N THR A 5 -5.76 -1.07 14.99
CA THR A 5 -5.61 0.32 14.54
C THR A 5 -4.82 0.38 13.24
N ALA A 6 -5.04 1.43 12.44
CA ALA A 6 -4.36 1.64 11.15
C ALA A 6 -2.82 1.53 11.26
N GLU A 7 -2.26 1.91 12.41
CA GLU A 7 -0.84 1.75 12.74
C GLU A 7 -0.36 0.29 12.82
N GLU A 8 -1.11 -0.61 13.47
CA GLU A 8 -0.70 -2.02 13.59
C GLU A 8 -0.69 -2.72 12.23
N THR A 9 -1.67 -2.37 11.39
CA THR A 9 -1.77 -2.83 10.01
C THR A 9 -0.63 -2.29 9.17
N ALA A 10 -0.32 -0.98 9.25
CA ALA A 10 0.80 -0.36 8.55
C ALA A 10 2.16 -0.94 8.93
N LYS A 11 2.34 -1.31 10.21
CA LYS A 11 3.59 -1.90 10.72
C LYS A 11 3.81 -3.33 10.18
N ARG A 12 2.73 -4.13 10.08
CA ARG A 12 2.77 -5.44 9.41
C ARG A 12 3.03 -5.29 7.92
N ILE A 13 2.42 -4.29 7.30
CA ILE A 13 2.59 -3.95 5.90
C ILE A 13 4.04 -3.55 5.56
N LYS A 14 4.71 -2.75 6.39
CA LYS A 14 6.14 -2.43 6.22
C LYS A 14 7.01 -3.70 6.19
N LYS A 15 6.63 -4.69 6.98
CA LYS A 15 7.30 -6.00 7.09
C LYS A 15 6.91 -6.97 5.97
N SER A 16 5.87 -6.65 5.19
CA SER A 16 5.43 -7.45 4.06
C SER A 16 6.49 -7.45 2.97
N GLN A 17 6.78 -8.65 2.47
CA GLN A 17 7.74 -8.88 1.41
C GLN A 17 7.13 -8.37 0.10
N THR A 18 7.61 -7.23 -0.34
CA THR A 18 7.28 -6.67 -1.65
C THR A 18 8.35 -7.07 -2.65
N ASP A 19 7.96 -7.30 -3.89
CA ASP A 19 8.93 -7.45 -4.97
C ASP A 19 9.72 -6.14 -5.19
N SER A 20 10.83 -6.25 -5.91
CA SER A 20 11.73 -5.14 -6.19
C SER A 20 11.41 -4.42 -7.51
N GLU A 21 10.21 -4.63 -8.08
CA GLU A 21 9.84 -3.89 -9.28
C GLU A 21 9.62 -2.42 -8.97
N ARG A 22 10.08 -1.57 -9.89
CA ARG A 22 9.90 -0.13 -9.80
C ARG A 22 8.48 0.29 -10.15
N MET A 23 7.83 -0.43 -11.06
CA MET A 23 6.46 -0.14 -11.44
C MET A 23 5.51 -0.67 -10.38
N ILE A 24 4.68 0.21 -9.83
CA ILE A 24 3.61 -0.18 -8.92
C ILE A 24 2.34 -0.36 -9.73
N THR A 25 1.77 -1.56 -9.65
CA THR A 25 0.52 -1.92 -10.28
C THR A 25 -0.35 -2.63 -9.26
N PHE A 26 -1.67 -2.43 -9.36
CA PHE A 26 -2.62 -3.21 -8.60
C PHE A 26 -2.81 -4.57 -9.29
N ASP A 27 -2.17 -5.60 -8.74
CA ASP A 27 -2.26 -6.97 -9.22
C ASP A 27 -2.37 -7.92 -8.01
N PRO A 28 -3.59 -8.22 -7.53
CA PRO A 28 -3.77 -9.03 -6.33
C PRO A 28 -3.39 -10.50 -6.55
N GLU A 29 -3.35 -10.98 -7.80
CA GLU A 29 -3.02 -12.35 -8.14
C GLU A 29 -1.51 -12.58 -8.19
N ASN A 30 -0.77 -11.72 -8.90
CA ASN A 30 0.68 -11.87 -9.05
C ASN A 30 1.47 -11.13 -7.96
N ARG A 31 0.90 -10.06 -7.38
CA ARG A 31 1.60 -9.16 -6.43
C ARG A 31 0.73 -8.87 -5.19
N PRO A 32 0.35 -9.90 -4.41
CA PRO A 32 -0.52 -9.73 -3.24
C PRO A 32 0.06 -8.77 -2.19
N GLY A 33 1.40 -8.67 -2.09
CA GLY A 33 2.06 -7.73 -1.18
C GLY A 33 1.86 -6.25 -1.57
N VAL A 34 1.95 -5.93 -2.87
CA VAL A 34 1.74 -4.57 -3.40
C VAL A 34 0.26 -4.21 -3.39
N SER A 35 -0.60 -5.15 -3.75
CA SER A 35 -2.05 -4.95 -3.77
C SER A 35 -2.64 -4.75 -2.39
N GLY A 36 -2.19 -5.50 -1.37
CA GLY A 36 -2.64 -5.27 0.01
C GLY A 36 -2.22 -3.91 0.58
N LEU A 37 -1.04 -3.43 0.17
CA LEU A 37 -0.56 -2.08 0.46
C LEU A 37 -1.50 -1.03 -0.16
N LEU A 38 -1.76 -1.14 -1.46
CA LEU A 38 -2.63 -0.23 -2.20
C LEU A 38 -4.05 -0.21 -1.63
N SER A 39 -4.65 -1.37 -1.34
CA SER A 39 -6.00 -1.43 -0.75
C SER A 39 -6.06 -0.76 0.62
N THR A 40 -4.98 -0.84 1.41
CA THR A 40 -4.94 -0.13 2.70
C THR A 40 -4.91 1.38 2.50
N ALA A 41 -4.04 1.87 1.59
CA ALA A 41 -3.99 3.28 1.27
C ALA A 41 -5.31 3.78 0.66
N ALA A 42 -5.96 2.97 -0.18
CA ALA A 42 -7.27 3.26 -0.76
C ALA A 42 -8.35 3.46 0.31
N ILE A 43 -8.40 2.57 1.31
CA ILE A 43 -9.35 2.69 2.42
C ILE A 43 -9.08 3.94 3.27
N CYS A 44 -7.81 4.25 3.54
CA CYS A 44 -7.44 5.41 4.36
C CYS A 44 -7.66 6.74 3.64
N THR A 45 -7.33 6.81 2.35
CA THR A 45 -7.48 8.04 1.55
C THR A 45 -8.84 8.20 0.89
N GLY A 46 -9.65 7.14 0.85
CA GLY A 46 -10.90 7.08 0.09
C GLY A 46 -10.70 7.06 -1.44
N ARG A 47 -9.49 6.77 -1.93
CA ARG A 47 -9.16 6.72 -3.37
C ARG A 47 -9.07 5.28 -3.87
N SER A 48 -9.02 5.09 -5.18
CA SER A 48 -8.89 3.74 -5.76
C SER A 48 -7.44 3.24 -5.72
N GLU A 49 -7.25 1.93 -5.54
CA GLU A 49 -5.92 1.30 -5.56
C GLU A 49 -5.16 1.56 -6.86
N VAL A 50 -5.88 1.56 -7.98
CA VAL A 50 -5.32 1.77 -9.31
C VAL A 50 -4.80 3.20 -9.46
N GLU A 51 -5.58 4.20 -9.04
CA GLU A 51 -5.12 5.59 -9.07
C GLU A 51 -3.88 5.81 -8.20
N ILE A 52 -3.85 5.21 -7.01
CA ILE A 52 -2.70 5.31 -6.11
C ILE A 52 -1.48 4.63 -6.75
N ALA A 53 -1.68 3.47 -7.40
CA ALA A 53 -0.62 2.77 -8.11
C ALA A 53 -0.07 3.60 -9.28
N GLU A 54 -0.95 4.21 -10.07
CA GLU A 54 -0.58 5.09 -11.18
C GLU A 54 0.15 6.35 -10.70
N GLU A 55 -0.30 6.94 -9.58
CA GLU A 55 0.34 8.11 -8.95
C GLU A 55 1.76 7.79 -8.47
N ILE A 56 1.96 6.61 -7.88
CA ILE A 56 3.29 6.16 -7.47
C ILE A 56 4.15 5.81 -8.70
N GLY A 57 3.53 5.20 -9.72
CA GLY A 57 4.16 4.88 -11.00
C GLY A 57 5.45 4.07 -10.83
N MET A 58 6.59 4.65 -11.23
CA MET A 58 7.92 4.03 -11.13
C MET A 58 8.65 4.26 -9.78
N GLY A 59 7.95 4.78 -8.77
CA GLY A 59 8.51 5.04 -7.44
C GLY A 59 8.91 3.78 -6.65
N GLY A 60 8.46 2.61 -7.11
CA GLY A 60 8.76 1.31 -6.51
C GLY A 60 8.11 1.10 -5.14
N SER A 61 8.37 -0.07 -4.56
CA SER A 61 7.75 -0.51 -3.31
C SER A 61 8.14 0.36 -2.10
N GLY A 62 9.28 1.04 -2.16
CA GLY A 62 9.69 2.01 -1.15
C GLY A 62 8.77 3.24 -1.08
N GLN A 63 8.43 3.82 -2.23
CA GLN A 63 7.53 4.98 -2.30
C GLN A 63 6.10 4.59 -1.92
N LEU A 64 5.64 3.40 -2.35
CA LEU A 64 4.35 2.85 -1.92
C LEU A 64 4.25 2.70 -0.40
N LYS A 65 5.27 2.09 0.23
CA LYS A 65 5.30 1.95 1.71
C LYS A 65 5.27 3.30 2.41
N LYS A 66 5.93 4.31 1.85
CA LYS A 66 5.91 5.68 2.39
C LYS A 66 4.50 6.28 2.27
N TYR A 67 3.92 6.27 1.08
CA TYR A 67 2.57 6.78 0.82
C TYR A 67 1.54 6.15 1.76
N VAL A 68 1.54 4.82 1.87
CA VAL A 68 0.60 4.10 2.74
C VAL A 68 0.82 4.46 4.21
N THR A 69 2.08 4.66 4.63
CA THR A 69 2.39 5.11 6.00
C THR A 69 1.84 6.52 6.24
N GLU A 70 1.94 7.42 5.28
CA GLU A 70 1.40 8.78 5.41
C GLU A 70 -0.13 8.72 5.46
N ALA A 71 -0.76 7.99 4.55
CA ALA A 71 -2.22 7.82 4.47
C ALA A 71 -2.86 7.25 5.75
N VAL A 72 -2.20 6.33 6.46
CA VAL A 72 -2.75 5.75 7.71
C VAL A 72 -2.60 6.67 8.94
N ASN A 73 -1.73 7.68 8.86
CA ASN A 73 -1.42 8.59 9.97
C ASN A 73 -2.14 9.94 9.86
N GLU A 74 -2.79 10.21 8.73
CA GLU A 74 -3.79 11.28 8.56
C GLU A 74 -5.16 10.85 9.10
#